data_AF-A0A977IDH5-F1
#
_entry.id   AF-A0A977IDH5-F1
#
_cell.length_a   1.000
_cell.length_b   1.000
_cell.length_c   1.000
_cell.angle_alpha   90.00
_cell.angle_beta   90.00
_cell.angle_gamma   90.00
#
_symmetry.space_group_name_H-M   'P 1'
#
loop_
_entity.id
_entity.type
_entity.pdbx_description
1 polymer ?
#
loop_
_entity_poly.entity_id
_entity_poly.type
_entity_poly.pdbx_seq_one_letter_code
_entity_poly.pdbx_strand_id
1 'polypeptide(L)'
;MKDWHVKHMEKTVVKYVGGLAPDASAWERKNHKRYVSFSSICRQIDYDIKHGVTNEQVVSFLRKVRHDTSFSKVRANDGSMDRLVEVEKYFHDTVRNFR
;
A
#
# COMPACT_ATOMS: atom_id res chain seq x y z
N MET A 1 -11.91 16.55 -4.28
CA MET A 1 -11.93 15.22 -4.95
C MET A 1 -10.54 14.59 -4.98
N LYS A 2 -9.51 15.21 -5.55
CA LYS A 2 -8.13 14.68 -5.56
C LYS A 2 -7.57 14.32 -4.16
N ASP A 3 -7.75 15.18 -3.16
CA ASP A 3 -7.23 14.94 -1.80
C ASP A 3 -7.81 13.67 -1.15
N TRP A 4 -9.05 13.32 -1.52
CA TRP A 4 -9.66 12.08 -1.06
C TRP A 4 -8.91 10.87 -1.63
N HIS A 5 -8.57 10.88 -2.92
CA HIS A 5 -7.80 9.82 -3.57
C HIS A 5 -6.37 9.71 -3.03
N VAL A 6 -5.72 10.83 -2.70
CA VAL A 6 -4.40 10.79 -2.04
C VAL A 6 -4.50 10.08 -0.69
N LYS A 7 -5.45 10.49 0.17
CA LYS A 7 -5.65 9.85 1.48
C LYS A 7 -6.08 8.38 1.35
N HIS A 8 -6.88 8.06 0.34
CA HIS A 8 -7.32 6.69 0.06
C HIS A 8 -6.15 5.81 -0.36
N MET A 9 -5.28 6.29 -1.25
CA MET A 9 -4.04 5.62 -1.65
C MET A 9 -3.13 5.36 -0.44
N GLU A 10 -2.90 6.37 0.39
CA GLU A 10 -2.05 6.24 1.59
C GLU A 10 -2.59 5.16 2.55
N LYS A 11 -3.90 5.20 2.82
CA LYS A 11 -4.58 4.21 3.67
C LYS A 11 -4.48 2.80 3.10
N THR A 12 -4.64 2.68 1.79
CA THR A 12 -4.59 1.43 1.04
C THR A 12 -3.20 0.80 1.14
N VAL A 13 -2.13 1.58 0.94
CA VAL A 13 -0.74 1.14 1.12
C VAL A 13 -0.49 0.69 2.56
N VAL A 14 -0.86 1.51 3.56
CA VAL A 14 -0.63 1.19 4.97
C VAL A 14 -1.33 -0.09 5.39
N LYS A 15 -2.59 -0.29 4.94
CA LYS A 15 -3.37 -1.50 5.23
C LYS A 15 -2.69 -2.76 4.70
N TYR A 16 -2.19 -2.70 3.47
CA TYR A 16 -1.56 -3.85 2.83
C TYR A 16 -0.18 -4.16 3.42
N VAL A 17 0.66 -3.15 3.58
CA VAL A 17 2.00 -3.32 4.18
C VAL A 17 1.88 -3.80 5.62
N GLY A 18 1.01 -3.16 6.40
CA GLY A 18 0.75 -3.53 7.79
C GLY A 18 0.26 -4.97 7.90
N GLY A 19 -0.55 -5.46 6.97
CA GLY A 19 -1.07 -6.82 7.03
C GLY A 19 -1.97 -7.04 8.26
N LEU A 20 -2.08 -8.31 8.70
CA LEU A 20 -2.81 -8.67 9.90
C LEU A 20 -1.95 -8.51 11.14
N ALA A 21 -2.54 -7.98 12.21
CA ALA A 21 -1.92 -8.02 13.53
C ALA A 21 -1.82 -9.48 14.03
N PRO A 22 -0.81 -9.82 14.85
CA PRO A 22 -0.64 -11.18 15.37
C PRO A 22 -1.83 -11.67 16.21
N ASP A 23 -2.50 -10.74 16.89
CA ASP A 23 -3.65 -10.94 17.77
C ASP A 23 -5.00 -10.82 17.04
N ALA A 24 -5.01 -10.70 15.71
CA ALA A 24 -6.23 -10.53 14.94
C ALA A 24 -7.25 -11.65 15.20
N SER A 25 -8.53 -11.30 15.21
CA SER A 25 -9.64 -12.25 15.34
C SER A 25 -9.78 -13.16 14.11
N ALA A 26 -10.51 -14.27 14.25
CA ALA A 26 -10.80 -15.15 13.13
C ALA A 26 -11.57 -14.45 11.99
N TRP A 27 -12.43 -13.49 12.35
CA TRP A 27 -13.16 -12.67 11.38
C TRP A 27 -12.21 -11.76 10.60
N GLU A 28 -11.28 -11.06 11.27
CA GLU A 28 -10.28 -10.21 10.63
C GLU A 28 -9.38 -11.01 9.69
N ARG A 29 -8.92 -12.19 10.11
CA ARG A 29 -8.15 -13.10 9.25
C ARG A 29 -8.91 -13.49 7.99
N LYS A 30 -10.18 -13.88 8.12
CA LYS A 30 -11.05 -14.22 6.99
C LYS A 30 -11.26 -13.03 6.05
N ASN A 31 -11.46 -11.84 6.60
CA ASN A 31 -11.72 -10.62 5.85
C ASN A 31 -10.47 -10.17 5.09
N HIS A 32 -9.30 -10.22 5.74
CA HIS A 32 -8.03 -9.89 5.12
C HIS A 32 -7.69 -10.86 3.98
N LYS A 33 -7.87 -12.17 4.16
CA LYS A 33 -7.69 -13.15 3.08
C LYS A 33 -8.58 -12.87 1.87
N ARG A 34 -9.80 -12.34 2.08
CA ARG A 34 -10.77 -12.09 1.02
C ARG A 34 -10.55 -10.77 0.29
N TYR A 35 -10.13 -9.72 1.00
CA TYR A 35 -10.13 -8.35 0.48
C TYR A 35 -8.77 -7.66 0.45
N VAL A 36 -7.72 -8.29 1.00
CA VAL A 36 -6.37 -7.74 1.03
C VAL A 36 -5.47 -8.70 0.27
N SER A 37 -5.33 -8.43 -1.03
CA SER A 37 -4.42 -9.13 -1.93
C SER A 37 -3.62 -8.10 -2.72
N PHE A 38 -2.44 -8.50 -3.20
CA PHE A 38 -1.58 -7.65 -4.02
C PHE A 38 -2.35 -7.07 -5.22
N SER A 39 -3.03 -7.92 -5.99
CA SER A 39 -3.80 -7.46 -7.15
C SER A 39 -5.00 -6.57 -6.80
N SER A 40 -5.56 -6.69 -5.59
CA SER A 40 -6.62 -5.77 -5.14
C SER A 40 -6.04 -4.39 -4.82
N ILE A 41 -4.85 -4.36 -4.21
CA ILE A 41 -4.17 -3.13 -3.84
C ILE A 41 -3.70 -2.35 -5.08
N CYS A 42 -3.12 -3.03 -6.06
CA CYS A 42 -2.69 -2.40 -7.31
C CYS A 42 -3.87 -1.73 -8.01
N ARG A 43 -5.01 -2.44 -8.13
CA ARG A 43 -6.23 -1.88 -8.75
C ARG A 43 -6.78 -0.66 -8.02
N GLN A 44 -6.72 -0.64 -6.68
CA GLN A 44 -7.18 0.50 -5.89
C GLN A 44 -6.27 1.72 -6.11
N ILE A 45 -4.95 1.53 -6.07
CA ILE A 45 -4.00 2.61 -6.32
C ILE A 45 -4.08 3.10 -7.77
N ASP A 46 -4.24 2.20 -8.74
CA ASP A 46 -4.43 2.58 -10.16
C ASP A 46 -5.71 3.41 -10.35
N TYR A 47 -6.78 3.11 -9.60
CA TYR A 47 -7.99 3.91 -9.59
C TYR A 47 -7.74 5.32 -9.01
N ASP A 48 -7.01 5.40 -7.89
CA ASP A 48 -6.61 6.69 -7.31
C ASP A 48 -5.71 7.50 -8.27
N ILE A 49 -4.84 6.83 -9.03
CA ILE A 49 -4.02 7.46 -10.07
C ILE A 49 -4.90 8.06 -11.17
N LYS A 50 -5.88 7.30 -11.67
CA LYS A 50 -6.86 7.78 -12.67
C LYS A 50 -7.64 9.01 -12.19
N HIS A 51 -7.76 9.20 -10.88
CA HIS A 51 -8.48 10.33 -10.28
C HIS A 51 -7.56 11.43 -9.71
N GLY A 52 -6.28 11.44 -10.10
CA GLY A 52 -5.40 12.58 -9.93
C GLY A 52 -4.26 12.39 -8.92
N VAL A 53 -4.09 11.19 -8.37
CA VAL A 53 -2.84 10.80 -7.70
C VAL A 53 -1.77 10.58 -8.76
N THR A 54 -0.56 11.08 -8.55
CA THR A 54 0.54 10.84 -9.49
C THR A 54 1.37 9.64 -9.06
N ASN A 55 2.05 8.99 -10.01
CA ASN A 55 2.95 7.89 -9.68
C ASN A 55 4.08 8.34 -8.73
N GLU A 56 4.55 9.59 -8.85
CA GLU A 56 5.54 10.17 -7.93
C GLU A 56 5.02 10.27 -6.51
N GLN A 57 3.73 10.60 -6.33
CA GLN A 57 3.11 10.61 -5.01
C GLN A 57 3.07 9.20 -4.40
N VAL A 58 2.74 8.17 -5.20
CA VAL A 58 2.76 6.77 -4.77
C VAL A 58 4.18 6.36 -4.35
N VAL A 59 5.18 6.58 -5.22
CA VAL A 59 6.58 6.22 -4.94
C VAL A 59 7.13 6.98 -3.73
N SER A 60 6.82 8.28 -3.61
CA SER A 60 7.22 9.09 -2.46
C SER A 60 6.61 8.56 -1.17
N PHE A 61 5.34 8.19 -1.19
CA PHE A 61 4.67 7.62 -0.02
C PHE A 61 5.24 6.25 0.36
N LEU A 62 5.52 5.37 -0.60
CA LEU A 62 6.17 4.08 -0.34
C LEU A 62 7.55 4.26 0.32
N ARG A 63 8.36 5.21 -0.17
CA ARG A 63 9.64 5.59 0.47
C ARG A 63 9.43 6.11 1.88
N LYS A 64 8.38 6.91 2.11
CA LYS A 64 8.03 7.38 3.45
C LYS A 64 7.68 6.21 4.37
N VAL A 65 6.84 5.28 3.94
CA VAL A 65 6.50 4.06 4.70
C VAL A 65 7.73 3.23 5.02
N ARG A 66 8.74 3.19 4.13
CA ARG A 66 10.00 2.49 4.39
C ARG A 66 10.87 3.14 5.46
N HIS A 67 11.05 4.46 5.41
CA HIS A 67 12.12 5.12 6.18
C HIS A 67 11.62 5.94 7.37
N ASP A 68 10.40 6.45 7.32
CA ASP A 68 9.87 7.36 8.34
C ASP A 68 9.50 6.58 9.62
N THR A 69 9.88 7.12 10.79
CA THR A 69 9.66 6.49 12.10
C THR A 69 8.18 6.40 12.46
N SER A 70 7.33 7.25 11.89
CA SER A 70 5.87 7.21 12.06
C SER A 70 5.24 5.91 11.58
N PHE A 71 5.90 5.19 10.65
CA PHE A 71 5.44 3.89 10.14
C PHE A 71 6.16 2.70 10.77
N SER A 72 6.91 2.90 11.86
CA SER A 72 7.59 1.81 12.59
C SER A 72 6.64 0.66 12.96
N LYS A 73 5.43 0.97 13.44
CA LYS A 73 4.40 -0.04 13.75
C LYS A 73 3.91 -0.81 12.53
N VAL A 74 3.81 -0.15 11.37
CA VAL A 74 3.41 -0.78 10.11
C VAL A 74 4.48 -1.75 9.62
N ARG A 75 5.75 -1.44 9.88
CA ARG A 75 6.90 -2.29 9.56
C ARG A 75 7.21 -3.38 10.60
N ALA A 76 6.54 -3.35 11.75
CA ALA A 76 6.77 -4.32 12.82
C ALA A 76 6.05 -5.66 12.61
N ASN A 77 5.09 -5.71 11.68
CA ASN A 77 4.31 -6.92 11.43
C ASN A 77 5.04 -7.88 10.49
N ASP A 78 4.88 -9.18 10.72
CA ASP A 78 5.52 -10.20 9.91
C ASP A 78 5.18 -10.08 8.42
N GLY A 79 6.23 -10.17 7.60
CA GLY A 79 6.14 -10.03 6.14
C GLY A 79 5.79 -8.62 5.64
N SER A 80 5.77 -7.59 6.49
CA SER A 80 5.46 -6.21 6.07
C SER A 80 6.47 -5.70 5.06
N MET A 81 7.75 -6.01 5.26
CA MET A 81 8.83 -5.59 4.37
C MET A 81 8.74 -6.29 3.01
N ASP A 82 8.37 -7.57 2.97
CA ASP A 82 8.18 -8.30 1.71
C ASP A 82 7.03 -7.71 0.89
N ARG A 83 5.89 -7.44 1.55
CA ARG A 83 4.74 -6.76 0.94
C ARG A 83 5.09 -5.37 0.43
N LEU A 84 5.88 -4.60 1.19
CA LEU A 84 6.34 -3.27 0.78
C LEU A 84 7.22 -3.35 -0.47
N VAL A 85 8.16 -4.29 -0.51
CA VAL A 85 9.03 -4.53 -1.68
C VAL A 85 8.20 -4.93 -2.91
N GLU A 86 7.17 -5.76 -2.74
CA GLU A 86 6.29 -6.18 -3.85
C GLU A 86 5.58 -4.98 -4.49
N VAL A 87 4.98 -4.09 -3.67
CA VAL A 87 4.27 -2.89 -4.14
C VAL A 87 5.24 -1.89 -4.78
N GLU A 88 6.41 -1.68 -4.18
CA GLU A 88 7.41 -0.79 -4.75
C GLU A 88 7.90 -1.24 -6.12
N LYS A 89 8.19 -2.53 -6.29
CA LYS A 89 8.61 -3.06 -7.60
C LYS A 89 7.59 -2.76 -8.67
N TYR A 90 6.31 -3.04 -8.39
CA TYR A 90 5.22 -2.79 -9.34
C TYR A 90 5.12 -1.32 -9.77
N PHE A 91 5.07 -0.38 -8.83
CA PHE A 91 4.92 1.03 -9.17
C PHE A 91 6.20 1.67 -9.71
N HIS A 92 7.37 1.18 -9.32
CA HIS A 92 8.63 1.64 -9.89
C HIS A 92 8.81 1.19 -11.35
N ASP A 93 8.44 -0.05 -11.67
CA ASP A 93 8.46 -0.57 -13.04
C ASP A 93 7.37 0.10 -13.90
N THR A 94 6.21 0.40 -13.31
CA THR A 94 5.15 1.17 -13.97
C THR A 94 5.65 2.56 -14.36
N VAL A 95 6.29 3.30 -13.44
CA VAL A 95 6.87 4.63 -13.74
C VAL A 95 7.90 4.56 -14.87
N ARG A 96 8.73 3.52 -14.91
CA ARG A 96 9.76 3.36 -15.93
C ARG A 96 9.21 3.08 -17.32
N ASN A 97 8.08 2.38 -17.43
CA ASN A 97 7.46 2.06 -18.71
C ASN A 97 6.71 3.23 -19.36
N PHE A 98 6.49 4.33 -18.63
CA PHE A 98 5.83 5.55 -19.13
C PHE A 98 6.80 6.72 -19.38
N ARG A 99 8.10 6.49 -19.28
CA ARG A 99 9.16 7.48 -19.55
C ARG A 99 9.83 7.21 -20.89
#